data_AF-A0A1B6F936-F1
#
_entry.id   AF-A0A1B6F936-F1
#
_cell.length_a   1.000
_cell.length_b   1.000
_cell.length_c   1.000
_cell.angle_alpha   90.00
_cell.angle_beta   90.00
_cell.angle_gamma   90.00
#
_symmetry.space_group_name_H-M   'P 1'
#
loop_
_entity.id
_entity.type
_entity.pdbx_description
1 polymer ?
#
loop_
_entity_poly.entity_id
_entity_poly.type
_entity_poly.pdbx_seq_one_letter_code
_entity_poly.pdbx_strand_id
1 'polypeptide(L)'
;LYKMNCTDVTAFEWLSQLRFYWQQEIDDCIVRQTNTYFTYGYEYLGNPNRLVVTPLTDRCFITLTTALHLHRGGSPKGPAGTGKTESVKDLAKALGYYVIVINCSEGLDYKSMGRTFSGYAQTGAWGCFDEFNRINIEVL
;
A
#
# COMPACT_ATOMS: atom_id res chain seq x y z
N LEU A 1 10.26 -14.99 13.41
CA LEU A 1 10.59 -14.45 14.75
C LEU A 1 11.45 -15.41 15.59
N TYR A 2 10.98 -16.60 15.96
CA TYR A 2 11.78 -17.57 16.75
C TYR A 2 13.13 -17.92 16.10
N LYS A 3 13.13 -18.27 14.80
CA LYS A 3 14.37 -18.54 14.04
C LYS A 3 15.33 -17.35 13.94
N MET A 4 14.81 -16.13 14.09
CA MET A 4 15.61 -14.90 14.07
C MET A 4 16.04 -14.47 15.47
N ASN A 5 15.74 -15.29 16.50
CA ASN A 5 16.03 -15.01 17.90
C ASN A 5 15.53 -13.63 18.36
N CYS A 6 14.33 -13.23 17.91
CA CYS A 6 13.70 -11.97 18.29
C CYS A 6 13.22 -12.08 19.75
N THR A 7 13.93 -11.43 20.67
CA THR A 7 13.69 -11.53 22.12
C THR A 7 12.93 -10.36 22.72
N ASP A 8 12.82 -9.24 22.00
CA ASP A 8 12.25 -8.00 22.52
C ASP A 8 11.28 -7.34 21.52
N VAL A 9 10.28 -6.63 22.03
CA VAL A 9 9.28 -5.89 21.23
C VAL A 9 9.82 -4.61 20.60
N THR A 10 11.04 -4.21 20.94
CA THR A 10 11.77 -3.11 20.31
C THR A 10 12.72 -3.61 19.22
N ALA A 11 12.90 -4.93 19.09
CA ALA A 11 13.73 -5.52 18.05
C ALA A 11 13.17 -5.22 16.65
N PHE A 12 14.06 -4.95 15.69
CA PHE A 12 13.66 -4.59 14.32
C PHE A 12 12.82 -5.68 13.65
N GLU A 13 13.10 -6.95 13.92
CA GLU A 13 12.36 -8.09 13.41
C GLU A 13 10.88 -8.05 13.80
N TRP A 14 10.57 -7.56 15.01
CA TRP A 14 9.20 -7.31 15.45
C TRP A 14 8.65 -6.01 14.87
N LEU A 15 9.42 -4.93 14.93
CA LEU A 15 8.98 -3.61 14.46
C LEU A 15 8.67 -3.60 12.96
N SER A 16 9.39 -4.38 12.15
CA SER A 16 9.23 -4.50 10.71
C SER A 16 7.92 -5.18 10.28
N GLN A 17 7.28 -5.92 11.18
CA GLN A 17 5.98 -6.54 10.90
C GLN A 17 4.88 -5.49 10.85
N LEU A 18 3.87 -5.72 9.99
CA LEU A 18 2.64 -4.94 9.98
C LEU A 18 1.78 -5.37 11.19
N ARG A 19 1.63 -4.49 12.18
CA ARG A 19 1.01 -4.81 13.48
C ARG A 19 -0.23 -3.96 13.71
N PHE A 20 -1.22 -4.52 14.39
CA PHE A 20 -2.52 -3.89 14.62
C PHE A 20 -2.76 -3.77 16.12
N TYR A 21 -3.17 -2.59 16.57
CA TYR A 21 -3.43 -2.31 17.97
C TYR A 21 -4.75 -1.56 18.11
N TRP A 22 -5.65 -2.06 18.95
CA TRP A 22 -6.78 -1.26 19.40
C TRP A 22 -6.28 -0.26 20.45
N GLN A 23 -6.39 1.04 20.18
CA GLN A 23 -6.03 2.10 21.10
C GLN A 23 -7.28 2.63 21.79
N GLN A 24 -7.41 2.39 23.10
CA GLN A 24 -8.60 2.75 23.87
C GLN A 24 -8.78 4.26 24.00
N GLU A 25 -7.70 5.04 23.97
CA GLU A 25 -7.75 6.50 24.14
C GLU A 25 -8.44 7.21 22.97
N ILE A 26 -8.34 6.65 21.77
CA ILE A 26 -8.96 7.18 20.55
C ILE A 26 -10.10 6.28 20.05
N ASP A 27 -10.35 5.16 20.74
CA ASP A 27 -11.32 4.12 20.39
C ASP A 27 -11.22 3.65 18.92
N ASP A 28 -9.99 3.37 18.47
CA ASP A 28 -9.70 3.09 17.06
C ASP A 28 -8.58 2.04 16.89
N CYS A 29 -8.52 1.42 15.71
CA CYS A 29 -7.48 0.48 15.31
C CYS A 29 -6.32 1.22 14.63
N ILE A 30 -5.16 1.19 15.29
CA ILE A 30 -3.92 1.73 14.74
C ILE A 30 -3.04 0.61 14.19
N VAL A 31 -2.72 0.74 12.91
CA VAL A 31 -1.73 -0.08 12.23
C VAL A 31 -0.36 0.56 12.41
N ARG A 32 0.64 -0.24 12.82
CA ARG A 32 2.03 0.19 13.00
C ARG A 32 2.98 -0.69 12.20
N GLN A 33 3.93 -0.05 11.52
CA GLN A 33 5.05 -0.72 10.88
C GLN A 33 6.28 0.16 11.00
N THR A 34 7.41 -0.41 11.42
CA THR A 34 8.63 0.31 11.78
C THR A 34 8.35 1.51 12.70
N ASN A 35 8.60 2.72 12.26
CA ASN A 35 8.35 4.00 12.92
C ASN A 35 7.09 4.71 12.42
N THR A 36 6.29 4.06 11.57
CA THR A 36 5.07 4.61 10.97
C THR A 36 3.82 4.12 11.70
N TYR A 37 2.76 4.91 11.65
CA TYR A 37 1.44 4.56 12.17
C TYR A 37 0.33 5.11 11.28
N PHE A 38 -0.77 4.38 11.18
CA PHE A 38 -1.96 4.72 10.38
C PHE A 38 -3.21 4.29 11.12
N THR A 39 -4.29 5.07 11.00
CA THR A 39 -5.63 4.59 11.34
C THR A 39 -6.09 3.59 10.28
N TYR A 40 -6.71 2.49 10.70
CA TYR A 40 -7.30 1.52 9.80
C TYR A 40 -8.44 2.17 8.98
N GLY A 41 -8.54 1.88 7.68
CA GLY A 41 -9.47 2.58 6.78
C GLY A 41 -10.92 2.06 6.81
N TYR A 42 -11.16 0.87 7.37
CA TYR A 42 -12.50 0.25 7.51
C TYR A 42 -13.30 0.08 6.20
N GLU A 43 -12.67 0.15 5.03
CA GLU A 43 -13.35 -0.18 3.78
C GLU A 43 -13.83 -1.64 3.79
N TYR A 44 -15.10 -1.86 3.41
CA TYR A 44 -15.64 -3.22 3.30
C TYR A 44 -15.17 -3.88 1.99
N LEU A 45 -14.28 -4.86 2.11
CA LEU A 45 -13.66 -5.54 0.95
C LEU A 45 -14.25 -6.93 0.65
N GLY A 46 -15.24 -7.37 1.43
CA GLY A 46 -15.81 -8.72 1.34
C GLY A 46 -14.81 -9.81 1.73
N ASN A 47 -14.73 -10.90 0.95
CA ASN A 47 -13.77 -11.99 1.14
C ASN A 47 -12.74 -12.00 -0.01
N PRO A 48 -11.78 -11.06 -0.05
CA PRO A 48 -10.83 -10.99 -1.15
C PRO A 48 -9.72 -12.04 -1.00
N ASN A 49 -9.21 -12.51 -2.13
CA ASN A 49 -8.02 -13.36 -2.16
C ASN A 49 -6.82 -12.65 -1.49
N ARG A 50 -6.02 -13.41 -0.75
CA ARG A 50 -4.80 -12.92 -0.06
C ARG A 50 -3.54 -13.30 -0.83
N LEU A 51 -2.58 -12.39 -0.86
CA LEU A 51 -1.25 -12.66 -1.40
C LEU A 51 -0.44 -13.50 -0.40
N VAL A 52 0.37 -14.43 -0.90
CA VAL A 52 1.34 -15.15 -0.06
C VAL A 52 2.42 -14.18 0.39
N VAL A 53 2.54 -13.98 1.70
CA VAL A 53 3.55 -13.09 2.27
C VAL A 53 4.92 -13.77 2.20
N THR A 54 5.88 -13.05 1.62
CA THR A 54 7.28 -13.47 1.48
C THR A 54 8.22 -12.38 1.99
N PRO A 55 9.50 -12.67 2.26
CA PRO A 55 10.47 -11.65 2.66
C PRO A 55 10.64 -10.50 1.64
N LEU A 56 10.29 -10.71 0.38
CA LEU A 56 10.25 -9.64 -0.62
C LEU A 56 9.00 -8.77 -0.46
N THR A 57 7.85 -9.38 -0.21
CA THR A 57 6.58 -8.68 0.04
C THR A 57 6.66 -7.83 1.30
N ASP A 58 7.26 -8.36 2.39
CA ASP A 58 7.46 -7.61 3.63
C ASP A 58 8.32 -6.36 3.41
N ARG A 59 9.42 -6.48 2.66
CA ARG A 59 10.26 -5.32 2.28
C ARG A 59 9.50 -4.31 1.43
N CYS A 60 8.65 -4.78 0.51
CA CYS A 60 7.77 -3.92 -0.27
C CYS A 60 6.81 -3.16 0.65
N PHE A 61 6.17 -3.83 1.60
CA PHE A 61 5.25 -3.21 2.56
C PHE A 61 5.94 -2.14 3.40
N ILE A 62 7.12 -2.43 3.97
CA ILE A 62 7.90 -1.45 4.74
C ILE A 62 8.19 -0.19 3.91
N THR A 63 8.56 -0.36 2.65
CA THR A 63 8.86 0.77 1.75
C THR A 63 7.59 1.59 1.47
N LEU A 64 6.48 0.92 1.17
CA LEU A 64 5.20 1.56 0.85
C LEU A 64 4.60 2.28 2.05
N THR A 65 4.63 1.69 3.24
CA THR A 65 4.16 2.34 4.47
C THR A 65 5.05 3.52 4.83
N THR A 66 6.37 3.40 4.70
CA THR A 66 7.28 4.54 4.88
C THR A 66 6.98 5.68 3.90
N ALA A 67 6.76 5.38 2.62
CA ALA A 67 6.40 6.39 1.63
C ALA A 67 5.06 7.08 1.98
N LEU A 68 4.06 6.30 2.38
CA LEU A 68 2.74 6.81 2.77
C LEU A 68 2.84 7.73 3.99
N HIS A 69 3.62 7.36 5.00
CA HIS A 69 3.87 8.19 6.18
C HIS A 69 4.54 9.53 5.84
N LEU A 70 5.31 9.57 4.76
CA LEU A 70 5.95 10.78 4.24
C LEU A 70 5.10 11.53 3.20
N HIS A 71 3.83 11.16 3.02
CA HIS A 71 2.94 11.71 2.01
C HIS A 71 3.51 11.61 0.57
N ARG A 72 4.11 10.46 0.24
CA ARG A 72 4.66 10.13 -1.08
C ARG A 72 3.97 8.91 -1.68
N GLY A 73 4.02 8.81 -3.01
CA GLY A 73 3.66 7.60 -3.73
C GLY A 73 4.76 6.53 -3.68
N GLY A 74 4.38 5.28 -3.88
CA GLY A 74 5.30 4.15 -4.02
C GLY A 74 5.48 3.74 -5.49
N SER A 75 6.70 3.38 -5.89
CA SER A 75 6.99 2.83 -7.23
C SER A 75 7.69 1.48 -7.12
N PRO A 76 6.96 0.37 -6.87
CA PRO A 76 7.53 -0.97 -6.95
C PRO A 76 8.00 -1.26 -8.38
N LYS A 77 9.26 -1.64 -8.54
CA LYS A 77 9.85 -1.96 -9.86
C LYS A 77 10.29 -3.42 -9.92
N GLY A 78 10.13 -4.01 -11.09
CA GLY A 78 10.47 -5.41 -11.36
C GLY A 78 9.82 -5.93 -12.65
N PRO A 79 10.22 -7.12 -13.13
CA PRO A 79 9.68 -7.72 -14.36
C PRO A 79 8.15 -7.87 -14.34
N ALA A 80 7.55 -8.04 -15.51
CA ALA A 80 6.12 -8.33 -15.62
C ALA A 80 5.77 -9.63 -14.87
N GLY A 81 4.60 -9.67 -14.24
CA GLY A 81 4.12 -10.87 -13.53
C GLY A 81 4.78 -11.17 -12.17
N THR A 82 5.61 -10.28 -11.61
CA THR A 82 6.26 -10.51 -10.30
C THR A 82 5.45 -9.99 -9.10
N GLY A 83 4.14 -9.80 -9.23
CA GLY A 83 3.27 -9.46 -8.10
C GLY A 83 3.32 -8.00 -7.63
N LYS A 84 3.75 -7.05 -8.48
CA LYS A 84 3.89 -5.62 -8.10
C LYS A 84 2.55 -5.01 -7.70
N THR A 85 1.57 -5.12 -8.59
CA THR A 85 0.20 -4.62 -8.40
C THR A 85 -0.49 -5.36 -7.26
N GLU A 86 -0.29 -6.68 -7.19
CA GLU A 86 -0.86 -7.55 -6.18
C GLU A 86 -0.32 -7.23 -4.78
N SER A 87 0.96 -6.88 -4.67
CA SER A 87 1.57 -6.45 -3.39
C SER A 87 0.95 -5.14 -2.90
N VAL A 88 0.79 -4.14 -3.78
CA VAL A 88 0.13 -2.87 -3.42
C VAL A 88 -1.33 -3.12 -3.00
N LYS A 89 -2.07 -3.95 -3.74
CA LYS A 89 -3.44 -4.32 -3.41
C LYS A 89 -3.54 -5.06 -2.07
N ASP A 90 -2.62 -5.98 -1.77
CA ASP A 90 -2.64 -6.73 -0.52
C ASP A 90 -2.32 -5.86 0.70
N LEU A 91 -1.39 -4.90 0.56
CA LEU A 91 -1.14 -3.90 1.59
C LEU A 91 -2.37 -3.03 1.85
N ALA A 92 -3.00 -2.49 0.80
CA ALA A 92 -4.19 -1.67 0.95
C ALA A 92 -5.36 -2.44 1.59
N LYS A 93 -5.55 -3.72 1.21
CA LYS A 93 -6.48 -4.63 1.88
C LYS A 93 -6.16 -4.77 3.38
N ALA A 94 -4.87 -4.92 3.72
CA ALA A 94 -4.43 -5.02 5.10
C ALA A 94 -4.60 -3.71 5.88
N LEU A 95 -4.62 -2.56 5.21
CA LEU A 95 -4.86 -1.25 5.82
C LEU A 95 -6.33 -0.81 5.78
N GLY A 96 -7.21 -1.56 5.12
CA GLY A 96 -8.63 -1.24 5.00
C GLY A 96 -8.93 -0.12 4.01
N TYR A 97 -8.16 0.00 2.91
CA TYR A 97 -8.39 0.99 1.86
C TYR A 97 -8.86 0.35 0.55
N TYR A 98 -9.76 1.03 -0.15
CA TYR A 98 -10.15 0.69 -1.51
C TYR A 98 -9.02 1.03 -2.50
N VAL A 99 -8.74 0.11 -3.44
CA VAL A 99 -7.73 0.32 -4.49
C VAL A 99 -8.37 0.27 -5.86
N ILE A 100 -8.15 1.32 -6.64
CA ILE A 100 -8.47 1.37 -8.06
C ILE A 100 -7.19 1.10 -8.84
N VAL A 101 -7.19 0.04 -9.64
CA VAL A 101 -6.09 -0.27 -10.54
C VAL A 101 -6.38 0.30 -11.92
N ILE A 102 -5.49 1.16 -12.41
CA ILE A 102 -5.57 1.73 -13.75
C ILE A 102 -4.46 1.09 -14.57
N ASN A 103 -4.85 0.36 -15.61
CA ASN A 103 -3.89 -0.12 -16.60
C ASN A 103 -3.60 1.02 -17.57
N CYS A 104 -2.39 1.57 -17.51
CA CYS A 104 -2.00 2.71 -18.31
C CYS A 104 -1.77 2.33 -19.77
N SER A 105 -2.15 3.23 -20.65
CA SER A 105 -1.95 3.10 -22.09
C SER A 105 -1.66 4.47 -22.70
N GLU A 106 -1.20 4.48 -23.95
CA GLU A 106 -0.91 5.72 -24.70
C GLU A 106 -2.16 6.60 -24.91
N GLY A 107 -3.36 6.02 -24.83
CA GLY A 107 -4.63 6.74 -24.95
C GLY A 107 -5.07 7.47 -23.68
N LEU A 108 -4.32 7.36 -22.58
CA LEU A 108 -4.64 8.05 -21.32
C LEU A 108 -4.29 9.54 -21.44
N ASP A 109 -5.29 10.41 -21.38
CA ASP A 109 -5.11 11.87 -21.48
C ASP A 109 -5.07 12.57 -20.10
N TYR A 110 -4.51 13.78 -20.07
CA TYR A 110 -4.36 14.55 -18.83
C TYR A 110 -5.71 14.91 -18.19
N LYS A 111 -6.78 15.02 -19.00
CA LYS A 111 -8.15 15.28 -18.51
C LYS A 111 -8.71 14.10 -17.74
N SER A 112 -8.46 12.88 -18.20
CA SER A 112 -8.88 11.66 -17.51
C SER A 112 -8.04 11.45 -16.25
N MET A 113 -6.74 11.72 -16.29
CA MET A 113 -5.87 11.73 -15.11
C MET A 113 -6.35 12.75 -14.06
N GLY A 114 -6.63 13.98 -14.47
CA GLY A 114 -7.14 15.04 -13.59
C GLY A 114 -8.47 14.66 -12.93
N ARG A 115 -9.42 14.09 -13.69
CA ARG A 115 -10.69 13.57 -13.14
C ARG A 115 -10.44 12.45 -12.14
N THR A 116 -9.55 11.52 -12.46
CA THR A 116 -9.19 10.41 -11.57
C THR A 116 -8.60 10.92 -10.25
N PHE A 117 -7.60 11.80 -10.31
CA PHE A 117 -6.99 12.37 -9.11
C PHE A 117 -7.97 13.20 -8.28
N SER A 118 -8.89 13.93 -8.93
CA SER A 118 -9.96 14.64 -8.21
C SER A 118 -10.86 13.68 -7.44
N GLY A 119 -11.11 12.48 -7.98
CA GLY A 119 -11.84 11.41 -7.29
C GLY A 119 -11.07 10.89 -6.08
N TYR A 120 -9.78 10.59 -6.23
CA TYR A 120 -8.93 10.12 -5.12
C TYR A 120 -8.84 11.14 -3.99
N ALA A 121 -8.71 12.43 -4.31
CA ALA A 121 -8.66 13.49 -3.30
C ALA A 121 -9.95 13.59 -2.46
N GLN A 122 -11.10 13.23 -3.04
CA GLN A 122 -12.39 13.25 -2.35
C GLN A 122 -12.67 11.98 -1.55
N THR A 123 -12.25 10.82 -2.05
CA THR A 123 -12.60 9.52 -1.45
C THR A 123 -11.52 8.97 -0.51
N GLY A 124 -10.26 9.40 -0.66
CA GLY A 124 -9.13 8.77 0.02
C GLY A 124 -8.76 7.39 -0.52
N ALA A 125 -9.36 6.96 -1.64
CA ALA A 125 -9.01 5.69 -2.28
C ALA A 125 -7.58 5.71 -2.85
N TRP A 126 -6.96 4.54 -2.92
CA TRP A 126 -5.63 4.38 -3.47
C TRP A 126 -5.70 4.15 -4.98
N GLY A 127 -4.89 4.90 -5.73
CA GLY A 127 -4.64 4.66 -7.15
C GLY A 127 -3.41 3.81 -7.38
N CYS A 128 -3.55 2.67 -8.06
CA CYS A 128 -2.42 1.84 -8.51
C CYS A 128 -2.35 1.89 -10.04
N PHE A 129 -1.32 2.56 -10.56
CA PHE A 129 -1.12 2.71 -12.00
C PHE A 129 -0.19 1.60 -12.50
N ASP A 130 -0.76 0.63 -13.20
CA ASP A 130 -0.02 -0.45 -13.83
C ASP A 130 0.50 -0.01 -15.20
N GLU A 131 1.64 -0.55 -15.64
CA GLU A 131 2.29 -0.16 -16.91
C GLU A 131 2.48 1.37 -17.03
N PHE A 132 2.78 2.06 -15.93
CA PHE A 132 2.88 3.53 -15.85
C PHE A 132 3.81 4.15 -16.92
N ASN A 133 4.82 3.41 -17.36
CA ASN A 133 5.73 3.80 -18.44
C ASN A 133 5.07 3.89 -19.83
N ARG A 134 3.80 3.53 -19.99
CA ARG A 134 3.01 3.67 -21.23
C ARG A 134 2.25 5.00 -21.33
N ILE A 135 2.28 5.82 -20.28
CA ILE A 135 1.69 7.17 -20.34
C ILE A 135 2.60 8.05 -21.20
N ASN A 136 2.01 8.79 -22.14
CA ASN A 136 2.75 9.74 -22.96
C ASN A 136 3.39 10.82 -22.07
N ILE A 137 4.63 11.20 -22.35
CA ILE A 137 5.37 12.19 -21.59
C ILE A 137 4.68 13.56 -21.58
N GLU A 138 3.89 13.87 -22.61
CA GLU A 138 3.09 15.11 -22.68
C GLU A 138 1.92 15.14 -21.68
N VAL A 139 1.55 13.98 -21.13
CA VAL A 139 0.48 13.81 -20.15
C VAL A 139 1.01 13.80 -18.71
N LEU A 140 2.31 13.53 -18.53
CA LEU A 140 3.01 13.49 -17.24
C LEU A 140 3.48 14.87 -16.80
#